data_AF-A0A7J9YYX9-F1
#
_entry.id   AF-A0A7J9YYX9-F1
#
_cell.length_a   1.000
_cell.length_b   1.000
_cell.length_c   1.000
_cell.angle_alpha   90.00
_cell.angle_beta   90.00
_cell.angle_gamma   90.00
#
_symmetry.space_group_name_H-M   'P 1'
#
loop_
_entity.id
_entity.type
_entity.pdbx_description
1 polymer ?
#
loop_
_entity_poly.entity_id
_entity_poly.type
_entity_poly.pdbx_seq_one_letter_code
_entity_poly.pdbx_strand_id
1 'polypeptide(L)'
;DTRVLKEHMAKARSYLTSGGAVVAREDLGLEADPAPTQVVSRDRHAELLTTLAILGGTLERVAVEIRHLQRTEVAEAFEPFGSGQQGSSAMPHKRNPILAERVTGMARLLRGDALIGLENMALWHERDISHSSAERFVFERAIGVAAYATRTLADILDGLEVDADRMRENLDQLGGMVYSEALLLAMIAKGAGR
;
A
#
# COMPACT_ATOMS: atom_id res chain seq x y z
N ASP A 1 1.02 33.56 23.27
CA ASP A 1 -0.12 34.50 23.17
C ASP A 1 -1.28 33.96 24.00
N THR A 2 -1.64 34.64 25.08
CA THR A 2 -2.69 34.21 26.03
C THR A 2 -4.11 34.32 25.44
N ARG A 3 -4.26 34.97 24.28
CA ARG A 3 -5.54 35.14 23.59
C ARG A 3 -6.01 33.83 22.95
N VAL A 4 -5.11 33.15 22.23
CA VAL A 4 -5.37 31.83 21.59
C VAL A 4 -5.72 30.77 22.63
N LEU A 5 -5.01 30.78 23.77
CA LEU A 5 -5.26 29.82 24.85
C LEU A 5 -6.65 30.03 25.49
N LYS A 6 -7.09 31.29 25.62
CA LYS A 6 -8.43 31.64 26.13
C LYS A 6 -9.52 31.25 25.14
N GLU A 7 -9.31 31.43 23.83
CA GLU A 7 -10.24 30.98 22.79
C GLU A 7 -10.38 29.45 22.78
N HIS A 8 -9.27 28.71 22.83
CA HIS A 8 -9.30 27.25 22.93
C HIS A 8 -10.00 26.77 24.22
N MET A 9 -9.77 27.43 25.35
CA MET A 9 -10.41 27.12 26.63
C MET A 9 -11.89 27.50 26.70
N ALA A 10 -12.32 28.50 25.93
CA ALA A 10 -13.73 28.85 25.77
C ALA A 10 -14.45 27.82 24.88
N LYS A 11 -13.81 27.42 23.77
CA LYS A 11 -14.30 26.37 22.84
C LYS A 11 -14.39 24.99 23.52
N ALA A 12 -13.40 24.65 24.35
CA ALA A 12 -13.45 23.43 25.16
C ALA A 12 -14.60 23.44 26.20
N ARG A 13 -14.93 24.62 26.76
CA ARG A 13 -16.05 24.77 27.71
C ARG A 13 -17.42 24.72 27.05
N SER A 14 -17.56 25.23 25.82
CA SER A 14 -18.81 25.09 25.05
C SER A 14 -19.11 23.64 24.71
N TYR A 15 -18.07 22.82 24.47
CA TYR A 15 -18.22 21.38 24.26
C TYR A 15 -18.74 20.60 25.48
N LEU A 16 -18.63 21.15 26.68
CA LEU A 16 -19.04 20.48 27.93
C LEU A 16 -20.47 20.84 28.37
N THR A 17 -21.08 21.90 27.83
CA THR A 17 -22.28 22.52 28.43
C THR A 17 -23.51 22.61 27.53
N SER A 18 -23.41 22.31 26.23
CA SER A 18 -24.50 22.60 25.27
C SER A 18 -24.66 21.56 24.15
N GLY A 19 -24.87 20.28 24.49
CA GLY A 19 -24.88 19.23 23.47
C GLY A 19 -23.54 19.16 22.74
N GLY A 20 -22.45 19.43 23.44
CA GLY A 20 -21.20 19.84 22.83
C GLY A 20 -20.44 18.76 22.07
N ALA A 21 -20.91 17.51 22.08
CA ALA A 21 -20.54 16.52 21.08
C ALA A 21 -21.03 16.91 19.67
N VAL A 22 -22.18 17.57 19.53
CA VAL A 22 -22.71 18.09 18.24
C VAL A 22 -21.86 19.26 17.76
N VAL A 23 -21.64 20.26 18.62
CA VAL A 23 -20.79 21.43 18.30
C VAL A 23 -19.37 21.00 17.97
N ALA A 24 -18.79 20.05 18.72
CA ALA A 24 -17.46 19.51 18.42
C ALA A 24 -17.41 18.72 17.10
N ARG A 25 -18.48 18.02 16.73
CA ARG A 25 -18.54 17.27 15.47
C ARG A 25 -18.59 18.20 14.26
N GLU A 26 -19.44 19.23 14.32
CA GLU A 26 -19.53 20.25 13.26
C GLU A 26 -18.21 21.00 13.09
N ASP A 27 -17.58 21.40 14.19
CA ASP A 27 -16.26 22.05 14.19
C ASP A 27 -15.13 21.16 13.64
N LEU A 28 -15.25 19.84 13.78
CA LEU A 28 -14.26 18.86 13.32
C LEU A 28 -14.60 18.25 11.94
N GLY A 29 -15.74 18.60 11.35
CA GLY A 29 -16.22 18.01 10.10
C GLY A 29 -16.54 16.52 10.20
N LEU A 30 -16.97 16.04 11.38
CA LEU A 30 -17.25 14.63 11.63
C LEU A 30 -18.76 14.36 11.66
N GLU A 31 -19.15 13.22 11.09
CA GLU A 31 -20.53 12.75 11.17
C GLU A 31 -20.82 12.08 12.52
N ALA A 32 -22.10 12.09 12.90
CA ALA A 32 -22.56 11.36 14.07
C ALA A 32 -22.62 9.86 13.78
N ASP A 33 -22.10 9.04 14.68
CA ASP A 33 -22.44 7.60 14.68
C ASP A 33 -23.95 7.48 14.99
N PRO A 34 -24.77 6.87 14.10
CA PRO A 34 -26.22 6.83 14.28
C PRO A 34 -26.67 5.93 15.43
N ALA A 35 -25.86 4.94 15.82
CA ALA A 35 -26.19 4.00 16.89
C ALA A 35 -24.93 3.55 17.65
N PRO A 36 -24.25 4.47 18.37
CA PRO A 36 -23.06 4.13 19.11
C PRO A 36 -23.43 3.32 20.35
N THR A 37 -22.53 2.43 20.76
CA THR A 37 -22.52 1.93 22.13
C THR A 37 -21.73 2.93 23.00
N GLN A 38 -20.98 2.48 24.01
CA GLN A 38 -20.07 3.37 24.72
C GLN A 38 -18.80 3.71 23.88
N VAL A 39 -18.70 3.17 22.66
CA VAL A 39 -17.67 3.45 21.66
C VAL A 39 -18.24 3.46 20.24
N VAL A 40 -17.49 4.03 19.29
CA VAL A 40 -17.69 3.78 17.86
C VAL A 40 -17.41 2.31 17.56
N SER A 41 -18.24 1.71 16.71
CA SER A 41 -18.11 0.31 16.32
C SER A 41 -16.76 0.02 15.61
N ARG A 42 -16.17 -1.15 15.89
CA ARG A 42 -14.83 -1.53 15.41
C ARG A 42 -14.80 -2.05 13.97
N ASP A 43 -15.95 -2.35 13.38
CA ASP A 43 -16.10 -2.64 11.96
C ASP A 43 -15.52 -1.52 11.08
N ARG A 44 -15.76 -0.25 11.43
CA ARG A 44 -15.19 0.92 10.73
C ARG A 44 -13.66 0.95 10.75
N HIS A 45 -13.07 0.51 11.86
CA HIS A 45 -11.62 0.46 12.03
C HIS A 45 -11.03 -0.75 11.30
N ALA A 46 -11.74 -1.87 11.32
CA ALA A 46 -11.40 -3.06 10.53
C ALA A 46 -11.45 -2.78 9.02
N GLU A 47 -12.44 -2.02 8.55
CA GLU A 47 -12.57 -1.57 7.17
C GLU A 47 -11.36 -0.74 6.73
N LEU A 48 -10.94 0.23 7.55
CA LEU A 48 -9.74 1.03 7.28
C LEU A 48 -8.49 0.14 7.15
N LEU A 49 -8.24 -0.72 8.15
CA LEU A 49 -7.06 -1.58 8.17
C LEU A 49 -7.07 -2.59 7.00
N THR A 50 -8.24 -3.13 6.65
CA THR A 50 -8.42 -4.01 5.50
C THR A 50 -8.18 -3.28 4.18
N THR A 51 -8.64 -2.03 4.07
CA THR A 51 -8.37 -1.18 2.91
C THR A 51 -6.87 -0.94 2.73
N LEU A 52 -6.15 -0.69 3.83
CA LEU A 52 -4.69 -0.55 3.81
C LEU A 52 -4.01 -1.88 3.42
N ALA A 53 -4.53 -3.03 3.85
CA ALA A 53 -4.02 -4.34 3.42
C ALA A 53 -4.22 -4.58 1.91
N ILE A 54 -5.37 -4.18 1.35
CA ILE A 54 -5.66 -4.26 -0.10
C ILE A 54 -4.70 -3.35 -0.88
N LEU A 55 -4.48 -2.12 -0.39
CA LEU A 55 -3.45 -1.23 -0.95
C LEU A 55 -2.09 -1.93 -0.92
N GLY A 56 -1.69 -2.50 0.21
CA GLY A 56 -0.46 -3.27 0.35
C GLY A 56 -0.33 -4.38 -0.69
N GLY A 57 -1.39 -5.15 -0.94
CA GLY A 57 -1.41 -6.18 -1.99
C GLY A 57 -1.22 -5.61 -3.40
N THR A 58 -1.77 -4.44 -3.69
CA THR A 58 -1.58 -3.75 -4.97
C THR A 58 -0.14 -3.26 -5.14
N LEU A 59 0.46 -2.68 -4.09
CA LEU A 59 1.85 -2.24 -4.09
C LEU A 59 2.81 -3.44 -4.27
N GLU A 60 2.54 -4.55 -3.57
CA GLU A 60 3.34 -5.78 -3.68
C GLU A 60 3.28 -6.36 -5.09
N ARG A 61 2.11 -6.33 -5.76
CA ARG A 61 1.98 -6.80 -7.15
C ARG A 61 2.93 -6.08 -8.09
N VAL A 62 2.99 -4.74 -8.00
CA VAL A 62 3.91 -3.93 -8.82
C VAL A 62 5.36 -4.20 -8.43
N ALA A 63 5.65 -4.27 -7.14
CA ALA A 63 7.00 -4.56 -6.64
C ALA A 63 7.51 -5.94 -7.09
N VAL A 64 6.65 -6.97 -7.11
CA VAL A 64 6.99 -8.31 -7.60
C VAL A 64 7.31 -8.27 -9.09
N GLU A 65 6.56 -7.51 -9.90
CA GLU A 65 6.84 -7.35 -11.32
C GLU A 65 8.22 -6.72 -11.55
N ILE A 66 8.55 -5.63 -10.84
CA ILE A 66 9.86 -4.98 -10.92
C ILE A 66 10.98 -5.96 -10.57
N ARG A 67 10.79 -6.77 -9.52
CA ARG A 67 11.76 -7.82 -9.14
C ARG A 67 11.93 -8.87 -10.22
N HIS A 68 10.87 -9.23 -10.95
CA HIS A 68 10.94 -10.16 -12.07
C HIS A 68 11.66 -9.56 -13.27
N LEU A 69 11.39 -8.30 -13.62
CA LEU A 69 12.04 -7.61 -14.74
C LEU A 69 13.53 -7.37 -14.47
N GLN A 70 13.92 -7.18 -13.21
CA GLN A 70 15.31 -6.91 -12.81
C GLN A 70 16.18 -8.16 -12.66
N ARG A 71 15.61 -9.37 -12.68
CA ARG A 71 16.44 -10.59 -12.56
C ARG A 71 17.43 -10.68 -13.72
N THR A 72 18.61 -11.24 -13.46
CA THR A 72 19.74 -11.26 -14.40
C THR A 72 19.39 -11.84 -15.77
N GLU A 73 18.50 -12.83 -15.83
CA GLU A 73 18.12 -13.51 -17.07
C GLU A 73 17.10 -12.72 -17.91
N VAL A 74 16.42 -11.73 -17.31
CA VAL A 74 15.43 -10.88 -17.98
C VAL A 74 16.04 -9.50 -18.25
N ALA A 75 16.52 -8.82 -17.20
CA ALA A 75 17.26 -7.56 -17.27
C ALA A 75 16.54 -6.43 -18.04
N GLU A 76 15.21 -6.40 -18.01
CA GLU A 76 14.39 -5.44 -18.78
C GLU A 76 14.14 -4.12 -18.05
N ALA A 77 14.14 -4.15 -16.73
CA ALA A 77 13.96 -2.94 -15.91
C ALA A 77 14.80 -3.01 -14.64
N PHE A 78 15.28 -1.86 -14.18
CA PHE A 78 16.10 -1.74 -12.97
C PHE A 78 15.59 -0.60 -12.10
N GLU A 79 15.51 -0.84 -10.80
CA GLU A 79 15.31 0.23 -9.81
C GLU A 79 16.37 1.32 -9.93
N PRO A 80 16.02 2.59 -9.59
CA PRO A 80 16.98 3.68 -9.58
C PRO A 80 18.20 3.35 -8.72
N PHE A 81 19.38 3.60 -9.26
CA PHE A 81 20.65 3.32 -8.58
C PHE A 81 21.47 4.60 -8.44
N GLY A 82 21.53 5.13 -7.22
CA GLY A 82 22.20 6.40 -6.95
C GLY A 82 23.72 6.35 -7.16
N SER A 83 24.31 7.49 -7.51
CA SER A 83 25.78 7.62 -7.60
C SER A 83 26.41 7.33 -6.23
N GLY A 84 27.23 6.27 -6.15
CA GLY A 84 27.88 5.83 -4.91
C GLY A 84 27.09 4.79 -4.10
N GLN A 85 25.89 4.39 -4.54
CA GLN A 85 25.18 3.27 -3.95
C GLN A 85 25.97 1.98 -4.16
N GLN A 86 26.20 1.21 -3.09
CA GLN A 86 26.78 -0.13 -3.20
C GLN A 86 25.66 -1.16 -3.21
N GLY A 87 25.54 -1.91 -4.31
CA GLY A 87 24.53 -2.97 -4.40
C GLY A 87 24.90 -4.25 -3.63
N SER A 88 26.18 -4.39 -3.25
CA SER A 88 26.71 -5.43 -2.36
C SER A 88 28.06 -5.00 -1.79
N SER A 89 28.38 -5.40 -0.56
CA SER A 89 29.67 -5.10 0.10
C SER A 89 30.87 -5.79 -0.55
N ALA A 90 30.64 -6.87 -1.34
CA ALA A 90 31.70 -7.69 -1.89
C ALA A 90 31.68 -7.81 -3.43
N MET A 91 30.58 -7.43 -4.10
CA MET A 91 30.37 -7.68 -5.53
C MET A 91 29.93 -6.41 -6.26
N PRO A 92 30.86 -5.69 -6.93
CA PRO A 92 30.59 -4.40 -7.58
C PRO A 92 29.53 -4.43 -8.69
N HIS A 93 29.31 -5.60 -9.32
CA HIS A 93 28.35 -5.78 -10.41
C HIS A 93 26.93 -6.10 -9.91
N LYS A 94 26.72 -6.34 -8.61
CA LYS A 94 25.43 -6.83 -8.09
C LYS A 94 24.45 -5.66 -7.90
N ARG A 95 23.44 -5.55 -8.76
CA ARG A 95 22.28 -4.64 -8.62
C ARG A 95 21.03 -5.42 -8.23
N ASN A 96 20.56 -5.27 -6.98
CA ASN A 96 19.36 -5.96 -6.48
C ASN A 96 18.16 -5.00 -6.38
N PRO A 97 16.92 -5.48 -6.58
CA PRO A 97 15.70 -4.71 -6.43
C PRO A 97 15.29 -4.57 -4.94
N ILE A 98 16.18 -3.97 -4.13
CA ILE A 98 16.02 -3.94 -2.66
C ILE A 98 14.84 -3.09 -2.21
N LEU A 99 14.44 -2.08 -3.00
CA LEU A 99 13.34 -1.19 -2.64
C LEU A 99 12.00 -1.91 -2.87
N ALA A 100 11.83 -2.62 -3.98
CA ALA A 100 10.68 -3.45 -4.26
C ALA A 100 10.59 -4.66 -3.29
N GLU A 101 11.72 -5.26 -2.93
CA GLU A 101 11.76 -6.27 -1.85
C GLU A 101 11.28 -5.68 -0.51
N ARG A 102 11.66 -4.44 -0.20
CA ARG A 102 11.17 -3.73 0.99
C ARG A 102 9.67 -3.49 0.92
N VAL A 103 9.14 -2.99 -0.20
CA VAL A 103 7.69 -2.79 -0.42
C VAL A 103 6.93 -4.10 -0.23
N THR A 104 7.47 -5.22 -0.75
CA THR A 104 6.93 -6.57 -0.55
C THR A 104 6.84 -6.92 0.94
N GLY A 105 7.89 -6.63 1.72
CA GLY A 105 7.90 -6.84 3.17
C GLY A 105 6.84 -6.00 3.90
N MET A 106 6.70 -4.73 3.52
CA MET A 106 5.72 -3.82 4.10
C MET A 106 4.27 -4.26 3.84
N ALA A 107 3.98 -4.78 2.64
CA ALA A 107 2.67 -5.31 2.31
C ALA A 107 2.25 -6.48 3.23
N ARG A 108 3.21 -7.32 3.65
CA ARG A 108 2.95 -8.41 4.62
C ARG A 108 2.55 -7.88 5.98
N LEU A 109 3.16 -6.78 6.44
CA LEU A 109 2.79 -6.12 7.69
C LEU A 109 1.34 -5.60 7.63
N LEU A 110 0.97 -4.92 6.55
CA LEU A 110 -0.38 -4.37 6.37
C LEU A 110 -1.46 -5.46 6.41
N ARG A 111 -1.20 -6.64 5.83
CA ARG A 111 -2.11 -7.78 5.92
C ARG A 111 -2.25 -8.32 7.35
N GLY A 112 -1.17 -8.34 8.12
CA GLY A 112 -1.24 -8.68 9.56
C GLY A 112 -2.08 -7.69 10.35
N ASP A 113 -2.06 -6.41 9.96
CA ASP A 113 -2.78 -5.33 10.65
C ASP A 113 -4.28 -5.40 10.45
N ALA A 114 -4.70 -5.81 9.26
CA ALA A 114 -6.10 -6.08 8.98
C ALA A 114 -6.67 -7.16 9.92
N LEU A 115 -5.90 -8.21 10.22
CA LEU A 115 -6.36 -9.26 11.15
C LEU A 115 -6.63 -8.69 12.55
N ILE A 116 -5.74 -7.83 13.07
CA ILE A 116 -5.95 -7.15 14.35
C ILE A 116 -7.25 -6.33 14.32
N GLY A 117 -7.51 -5.61 13.22
CA GLY A 117 -8.75 -4.86 13.03
C GLY A 117 -9.99 -5.75 13.11
N LEU A 118 -9.96 -6.90 12.43
CA LEU A 118 -11.06 -7.87 12.42
C LEU A 118 -11.28 -8.49 13.80
N GLU A 119 -10.21 -8.84 14.52
CA GLU A 119 -10.30 -9.41 15.87
C GLU A 119 -10.86 -8.42 16.91
N ASN A 120 -10.66 -7.11 16.70
CA ASN A 120 -11.19 -6.06 17.57
C ASN A 120 -12.71 -5.83 17.44
N MET A 121 -13.40 -6.45 16.47
CA MET A 121 -14.81 -6.18 16.19
C MET A 121 -15.78 -6.71 17.26
N ALA A 122 -15.51 -7.89 17.80
CA ALA A 122 -16.45 -8.62 18.67
C ALA A 122 -16.37 -8.18 20.14
N LEU A 123 -16.59 -6.89 20.40
CA LEU A 123 -16.62 -6.35 21.76
C LEU A 123 -17.84 -6.82 22.54
N TRP A 124 -17.70 -6.96 23.85
CA TRP A 124 -18.78 -7.45 24.71
C TRP A 124 -19.79 -6.35 25.06
N HIS A 125 -21.07 -6.59 24.74
CA HIS A 125 -22.19 -5.69 25.04
C HIS A 125 -21.92 -4.25 24.58
N GLU A 126 -21.99 -3.25 25.47
CA GLU A 126 -21.76 -1.85 25.14
C GLU A 126 -20.27 -1.50 24.98
N ARG A 127 -19.36 -2.29 25.56
CA ARG A 127 -17.91 -2.32 25.27
C ARG A 127 -17.16 -3.25 26.24
N ASP A 128 -16.01 -3.71 25.77
CA ASP A 128 -14.83 -3.93 26.60
C ASP A 128 -13.67 -3.06 26.07
N ILE A 129 -12.49 -3.13 26.70
CA ILE A 129 -11.35 -2.25 26.39
C ILE A 129 -10.19 -2.97 25.67
N SER A 130 -10.37 -4.24 25.30
CA SER A 130 -9.32 -5.07 24.68
C SER A 130 -8.72 -4.42 23.43
N HIS A 131 -9.57 -3.84 22.57
CA HIS A 131 -9.16 -3.11 21.38
C HIS A 131 -8.15 -2.00 21.67
N SER A 132 -8.23 -1.33 22.82
CA SER A 132 -7.44 -0.12 23.10
C SER A 132 -5.94 -0.40 23.16
N SER A 133 -5.53 -1.56 23.67
CA SER A 133 -4.10 -1.90 23.75
C SER A 133 -3.53 -2.20 22.37
N ALA A 134 -4.30 -2.88 21.50
CA ALA A 134 -3.93 -3.16 20.12
C ALA A 134 -3.91 -1.88 19.25
N GLU A 135 -4.93 -1.03 19.41
CA GLU A 135 -5.11 0.21 18.66
C GLU A 135 -3.99 1.24 18.88
N ARG A 136 -3.31 1.19 20.04
CA ARG A 136 -2.14 2.03 20.34
C ARG A 136 -0.97 1.84 19.37
N PHE A 137 -0.88 0.68 18.73
CA PHE A 137 0.23 0.35 17.85
C PHE A 137 -0.22 0.17 16.40
N VAL A 138 -1.38 -0.46 16.18
CA VAL A 138 -1.78 -0.88 14.84
C VAL A 138 -2.08 0.30 13.92
N PHE A 139 -2.72 1.39 14.40
CA PHE A 139 -3.07 2.50 13.51
C PHE A 139 -1.86 3.31 13.08
N GLU A 140 -1.00 3.71 14.02
CA GLU A 140 0.22 4.45 13.70
C GLU A 140 1.10 3.63 12.75
N ARG A 141 1.27 2.35 13.05
CA ARG A 141 2.08 1.45 12.23
C ARG A 141 1.47 1.23 10.85
N ALA A 142 0.19 0.87 10.75
CA ALA A 142 -0.44 0.58 9.46
C ALA A 142 -0.43 1.80 8.54
N ILE A 143 -0.79 2.98 9.06
CA ILE A 143 -0.77 4.23 8.29
C ILE A 143 0.66 4.60 7.89
N GLY A 144 1.61 4.52 8.83
CA GLY A 144 3.01 4.83 8.57
C GLY A 144 3.64 3.90 7.54
N VAL A 145 3.39 2.59 7.65
CA VAL A 145 3.85 1.56 6.70
C VAL A 145 3.23 1.78 5.32
N ALA A 146 1.93 2.01 5.24
CA ALA A 146 1.25 2.26 3.96
C ALA A 146 1.79 3.52 3.27
N ALA A 147 1.95 4.62 4.02
CA ALA A 147 2.48 5.87 3.50
C ALA A 147 3.93 5.72 3.02
N TYR A 148 4.78 5.03 3.79
CA TYR A 148 6.16 4.77 3.43
C TYR A 148 6.29 3.85 2.21
N ALA A 149 5.52 2.75 2.16
CA ALA A 149 5.52 1.82 1.04
C ALA A 149 5.03 2.49 -0.25
N THR A 150 3.98 3.32 -0.16
CA THR A 150 3.45 4.07 -1.31
C THR A 150 4.48 5.05 -1.86
N ARG A 151 5.13 5.85 -0.99
CA ARG A 151 6.19 6.77 -1.41
C ARG A 151 7.39 6.03 -1.99
N THR A 152 7.84 4.96 -1.33
CA THR A 152 8.97 4.16 -1.82
C THR A 152 8.68 3.61 -3.20
N LEU A 153 7.47 3.10 -3.46
CA LEU A 153 7.11 2.61 -4.79
C LEU A 153 7.03 3.76 -5.81
N ALA A 154 6.50 4.93 -5.44
CA ALA A 154 6.49 6.10 -6.32
C ALA A 154 7.92 6.51 -6.71
N ASP A 155 8.84 6.58 -5.74
CA ASP A 155 10.25 6.90 -5.99
C ASP A 155 10.92 5.87 -6.93
N ILE A 156 10.59 4.57 -6.79
CA ILE A 156 11.07 3.53 -7.71
C ILE A 156 10.56 3.80 -9.12
N LEU A 157 9.25 4.06 -9.28
CA LEU A 157 8.63 4.24 -10.59
C LEU A 157 9.12 5.51 -11.28
N ASP A 158 9.32 6.60 -10.53
CA ASP A 158 9.85 7.87 -11.06
C ASP A 158 11.29 7.73 -11.58
N GLY A 159 12.08 6.82 -10.97
CA GLY A 159 13.47 6.57 -11.33
C GLY A 159 13.73 5.26 -12.07
N LEU A 160 12.69 4.56 -12.53
CA LEU A 160 12.83 3.23 -13.11
C LEU A 160 13.61 3.29 -14.44
N GLU A 161 14.73 2.58 -14.50
CA GLU A 161 15.54 2.42 -15.71
C GLU A 161 14.92 1.30 -16.56
N VAL A 162 14.48 1.59 -17.78
CA VAL A 162 13.86 0.61 -18.70
C VAL A 162 14.78 0.37 -19.90
N ASP A 163 15.08 -0.90 -20.19
CA ASP A 163 15.90 -1.31 -21.33
C ASP A 163 15.02 -1.89 -22.45
N ALA A 164 14.60 -1.01 -23.37
CA ALA A 164 13.73 -1.38 -24.48
C ALA A 164 14.41 -2.31 -25.50
N ASP A 165 15.73 -2.23 -25.64
CA ASP A 165 16.49 -3.10 -26.54
C ASP A 165 16.53 -4.52 -25.97
N ARG A 166 16.81 -4.66 -24.67
CA ARG A 166 16.72 -5.96 -23.97
C ARG A 166 15.32 -6.57 -24.05
N MET A 167 14.27 -5.77 -23.85
CA MET A 167 12.87 -6.25 -24.02
C MET A 167 12.64 -6.83 -25.41
N ARG A 168 13.18 -6.18 -26.45
CA ARG A 168 13.08 -6.66 -27.83
C ARG A 168 13.89 -7.94 -28.07
N GLU A 169 15.10 -8.01 -27.54
CA GLU A 169 15.93 -9.22 -27.58
C GLU A 169 15.22 -10.41 -26.93
N ASN A 170 14.59 -10.20 -25.76
CA ASN A 170 13.86 -11.24 -25.05
C ASN A 170 12.62 -11.71 -25.84
N LEU A 171 11.90 -10.79 -26.50
CA LEU A 171 10.77 -11.12 -27.38
C LEU A 171 11.20 -12.02 -28.54
N ASP A 172 12.35 -11.73 -29.14
CA ASP A 172 12.87 -12.45 -30.31
C ASP A 172 13.68 -13.71 -29.95
N GLN A 173 13.98 -13.94 -28.67
CA GLN A 173 14.84 -15.02 -28.18
C GLN A 173 14.37 -16.43 -28.59
N LEU A 174 13.06 -16.58 -28.78
CA LEU A 174 12.43 -17.83 -29.22
C LEU A 174 12.24 -17.93 -30.74
N GLY A 175 12.96 -17.13 -31.53
CA GLY A 175 12.93 -17.20 -33.00
C GLY A 175 11.55 -16.90 -33.60
N GLY A 176 10.77 -16.04 -32.95
CA GLY A 176 9.44 -15.64 -33.42
C GLY A 176 8.30 -16.61 -33.09
N MET A 177 8.50 -17.59 -32.18
CA MET A 177 7.41 -18.48 -31.73
C MET A 177 6.18 -17.72 -31.18
N VAL A 178 6.38 -16.52 -30.64
CA VAL A 178 5.30 -15.61 -30.20
C VAL A 178 4.32 -15.25 -31.32
N TYR A 179 4.72 -15.33 -32.59
CA TYR A 179 3.89 -15.04 -33.76
C TYR A 179 3.15 -16.28 -34.30
N SER A 180 3.26 -17.44 -33.65
CA SER A 180 2.68 -18.70 -34.12
C SER A 180 1.17 -18.64 -34.36
N GLU A 181 0.41 -18.05 -33.45
CA GLU A 181 -1.03 -17.88 -33.59
C GLU A 181 -1.38 -16.95 -34.77
N ALA A 182 -0.65 -15.82 -34.90
CA ALA A 182 -0.85 -14.90 -36.01
C ALA A 182 -0.60 -15.57 -37.37
N LEU A 183 0.42 -16.43 -37.45
CA LEU A 183 0.71 -17.22 -38.65
C LEU A 183 -0.41 -18.24 -38.94
N LEU A 184 -0.88 -18.97 -37.92
CA LEU A 184 -2.00 -19.91 -38.07
C LEU A 184 -3.25 -19.20 -38.61
N LEU A 185 -3.62 -18.07 -38.02
CA LEU A 185 -4.77 -17.29 -38.45
C LEU A 185 -4.60 -16.77 -39.89
N ALA A 186 -3.40 -16.35 -40.28
CA ALA A 186 -3.10 -15.94 -41.64
C ALA A 186 -3.20 -17.11 -42.65
N MET A 187 -2.83 -18.33 -42.25
CA MET A 187 -2.98 -19.53 -43.08
C MET A 187 -4.45 -19.93 -43.24
N ILE A 188 -5.23 -19.92 -42.15
CA ILE A 188 -6.68 -20.18 -42.18
C ILE A 188 -7.39 -19.16 -43.09
N ALA A 189 -7.04 -17.87 -42.99
CA ALA A 189 -7.58 -16.83 -43.85
C ALA A 189 -7.29 -17.05 -45.35
N LYS A 190 -6.21 -17.79 -45.67
CA LYS A 190 -5.85 -18.19 -47.04
C LYS A 190 -6.43 -19.56 -47.45
N GLY A 191 -7.31 -20.14 -46.65
CA GLY A 191 -8.02 -21.37 -46.96
C GLY A 191 -7.34 -22.66 -46.47
N ALA A 192 -6.31 -22.56 -45.60
CA ALA A 192 -5.81 -23.74 -44.91
C ALA A 192 -6.84 -24.25 -43.88
N GLY A 193 -6.84 -25.57 -43.65
CA GLY A 193 -7.56 -26.17 -42.53
C GLY A 193 -6.96 -25.73 -41.19
N ARG A 194 -7.74 -25.84 -40.12
CA ARG A 194 -7.30 -25.55 -38.76
C ARG A 194 -6.61 -26.76 -38.13
#